data_AF-A0A964Z6V6-F1
#
_entry.id   AF-A0A964Z6V6-F1
#
_cell.length_a   1.000
_cell.length_b   1.000
_cell.length_c   1.000
_cell.angle_alpha   90.00
_cell.angle_beta   90.00
_cell.angle_gamma   90.00
#
_symmetry.space_group_name_H-M   'P 1'
#
loop_
_entity.id
_entity.type
_entity.pdbx_description
1 polymer ?
#
loop_
_entity_poly.entity_id
_entity_poly.type
_entity_poly.pdbx_seq_one_letter_code
_entity_poly.pdbx_strand_id
1 'polypeptide(L)'
;MTAAHVLRALDPQKYDVTTVAISRTGEWMLAESAMAALARGRDALPEKLEATGRPSSLGDVMANAAARNMSSTSGHNVSSASANTVVLPLLHGPMGEDGTVQGLLDLAHVAYVGAGVLGSAVSMDKATTKRVLAAENIPQPKFVALREDAITGAAGSTNISDAVTKLGLPVFVKPANMGSSVGVAKAKSAEEAIAAA
;
A
#
# COMPACT_ATOMS: atom_id res chain seq x y z
N MET A 1 -3.94 5.93 -12.75
CA MET A 1 -3.76 4.85 -13.74
C MET A 1 -4.31 3.54 -13.19
N THR A 2 -3.75 2.95 -12.12
CA THR A 2 -4.21 1.67 -11.52
C THR A 2 -5.72 1.61 -11.27
N ALA A 3 -6.28 2.60 -10.57
CA ALA A 3 -7.72 2.67 -10.31
C ALA A 3 -8.59 2.72 -11.57
N ALA A 4 -8.17 3.45 -12.62
CA ALA A 4 -8.92 3.51 -13.88
C ALA A 4 -9.00 2.13 -14.56
N HIS A 5 -7.89 1.38 -14.58
CA HIS A 5 -7.87 0.03 -15.14
C HIS A 5 -8.75 -0.94 -14.37
N VAL A 6 -8.73 -0.88 -13.04
CA VAL A 6 -9.59 -1.71 -12.20
C VAL A 6 -11.07 -1.41 -12.45
N LEU A 7 -11.46 -0.13 -12.49
CA LEU A 7 -12.84 0.25 -12.77
C LEU A 7 -13.31 -0.20 -14.17
N ARG A 8 -12.42 -0.18 -15.17
CA ARG A 8 -12.74 -0.73 -16.51
C ARG A 8 -12.88 -2.25 -16.51
N ALA A 9 -12.12 -2.97 -15.69
CA ALA A 9 -12.18 -4.43 -15.65
C ALA A 9 -13.37 -4.97 -14.85
N LEU A 10 -13.92 -4.15 -13.95
CA LEU A 10 -14.96 -4.55 -13.02
C LEU A 10 -16.31 -4.80 -13.74
N ASP A 11 -17.00 -5.86 -13.32
CA ASP A 11 -18.28 -6.28 -13.88
C ASP A 11 -19.43 -5.51 -13.20
N PRO A 12 -20.08 -4.55 -13.89
CA PRO A 12 -21.12 -3.72 -13.29
C PRO A 12 -22.41 -4.50 -13.00
N GLN A 13 -22.57 -5.71 -13.54
CA GLN A 13 -23.71 -6.57 -13.20
C GLN A 13 -23.53 -7.26 -11.83
N LYS A 14 -22.29 -7.33 -11.32
CA LYS A 14 -21.96 -8.02 -10.07
C LYS A 14 -21.70 -7.07 -8.90
N TYR A 15 -21.24 -5.87 -9.18
CA TYR A 15 -20.74 -4.96 -8.16
C TYR A 15 -21.33 -3.56 -8.30
N ASP A 16 -21.82 -3.02 -7.18
CA ASP A 16 -22.06 -1.60 -7.00
C ASP A 16 -20.77 -0.94 -6.50
N VAL A 17 -20.30 0.11 -7.18
CA VAL A 17 -18.97 0.69 -6.96
C VAL A 17 -19.08 2.07 -6.34
N THR A 18 -18.51 2.23 -5.15
CA THR A 18 -18.22 3.52 -4.55
C THR A 18 -16.72 3.81 -4.67
N THR A 19 -16.35 4.93 -5.29
CA THR A 19 -14.94 5.31 -5.42
C THR A 19 -14.56 6.35 -4.38
N VAL A 20 -13.52 6.06 -3.61
CA VAL A 20 -12.92 6.96 -2.63
C VAL A 20 -11.53 7.37 -3.13
N ALA A 21 -11.26 8.66 -3.10
CA ALA A 21 -9.95 9.22 -3.42
C ALA A 21 -9.29 9.79 -2.16
N ILE A 22 -7.95 9.73 -2.14
CA ILE A 22 -7.12 10.36 -1.13
C ILE A 22 -6.16 11.32 -1.85
N SER A 23 -6.18 12.60 -1.49
CA SER A 23 -5.29 13.61 -2.06
C SER A 23 -3.84 13.39 -1.60
N ARG A 24 -2.89 14.09 -2.22
CA ARG A 24 -1.47 14.05 -1.79
C ARG A 24 -1.25 14.64 -0.38
N THR A 25 -2.18 15.45 0.11
CA THR A 25 -2.18 16.01 1.47
C THR A 25 -2.96 15.14 2.45
N GLY A 26 -3.48 13.98 2.00
CA GLY A 26 -4.17 13.02 2.86
C GLY A 26 -5.67 13.28 3.02
N GLU A 27 -6.27 14.17 2.22
CA GLU A 27 -7.69 14.48 2.29
C GLU A 27 -8.53 13.41 1.58
N TRP A 28 -9.57 12.93 2.27
CA TRP A 28 -10.45 11.89 1.77
C TRP A 28 -11.65 12.50 1.04
N MET A 29 -12.00 11.94 -0.10
CA MET A 29 -13.07 12.43 -0.96
C MET A 29 -13.84 11.30 -1.61
N LEU A 30 -15.14 11.50 -1.82
CA LEU A 30 -15.95 10.66 -2.69
C LEU A 30 -15.75 11.13 -4.13
N ALA A 31 -15.13 10.29 -4.95
CA ALA A 31 -14.78 10.60 -6.33
C ALA A 31 -15.99 10.47 -7.28
N GLU A 32 -16.97 11.34 -7.10
CA GLU A 32 -18.26 11.33 -7.83
C GLU A 32 -18.08 11.41 -9.35
N SER A 33 -17.03 12.10 -9.83
CA SER A 33 -16.70 12.17 -11.25
C SER A 33 -16.30 10.80 -11.84
N ALA A 34 -15.59 9.97 -11.06
CA ALA A 34 -15.20 8.61 -11.46
C ALA A 34 -16.42 7.68 -11.51
N MET A 35 -17.31 7.77 -10.52
CA MET A 35 -18.58 7.01 -10.51
C MET A 35 -19.47 7.42 -11.69
N ALA A 36 -19.61 8.72 -11.95
CA ALA A 36 -20.38 9.23 -13.08
C ALA A 36 -19.78 8.80 -14.43
N ALA A 37 -18.46 8.73 -14.55
CA ALA A 37 -17.79 8.21 -15.75
C ALA A 37 -18.06 6.71 -15.93
N LEU A 38 -17.93 5.90 -14.87
CA LEU A 38 -18.24 4.48 -14.92
C LEU A 38 -19.70 4.22 -15.32
N ALA A 39 -20.65 5.00 -14.80
CA ALA A 39 -22.07 4.90 -15.14
C ALA A 39 -22.39 5.18 -16.62
N ARG A 40 -21.57 5.99 -17.30
CA ARG A 40 -21.68 6.22 -18.76
C ARG A 40 -21.07 5.10 -19.59
N GLY A 41 -20.40 4.14 -18.97
CA GLY A 41 -19.72 3.02 -19.62
C GLY A 41 -18.21 3.04 -19.43
N ARG A 42 -17.58 1.87 -19.52
CA ARG A 42 -16.16 1.66 -19.25
C ARG A 42 -15.24 2.51 -20.12
N ASP A 43 -15.64 2.77 -21.36
CA ASP A 43 -14.87 3.59 -22.31
C ASP A 43 -14.91 5.09 -21.99
N ALA A 44 -15.84 5.53 -21.13
CA ALA A 44 -15.92 6.92 -20.67
C ALA A 44 -14.98 7.24 -19.50
N LEU A 45 -14.31 6.23 -18.92
CA LEU A 45 -13.30 6.44 -17.89
C LEU A 45 -12.03 7.04 -18.49
N PRO A 46 -11.45 8.11 -17.90
CA PRO A 46 -10.17 8.63 -18.36
C PRO A 46 -9.04 7.64 -18.07
N GLU A 47 -7.91 7.79 -18.75
CA GLU A 47 -6.70 6.96 -18.49
C GLU A 47 -6.18 7.11 -17.06
N LYS A 48 -6.34 8.32 -16.50
CA LYS A 48 -5.97 8.66 -15.13
C LYS A 48 -7.15 9.32 -14.43
N LEU A 49 -7.49 8.78 -13.26
CA LEU A 49 -8.40 9.42 -12.32
C LEU A 49 -7.63 10.45 -11.50
N GLU A 50 -8.23 11.61 -11.31
CA GLU A 50 -7.75 12.62 -10.39
C GLU A 50 -8.36 12.39 -9.00
N ALA A 51 -7.59 12.70 -7.96
CA ALA A 51 -8.06 12.62 -6.59
C ALA A 51 -8.89 13.87 -6.25
N THR A 52 -10.08 13.98 -6.84
CA THR A 52 -11.01 15.08 -6.64
C THR A 52 -12.41 14.55 -6.41
N GLY A 53 -13.24 15.35 -5.73
CA GLY A 53 -14.62 14.99 -5.45
C GLY A 53 -15.16 15.74 -4.25
N ARG A 54 -16.24 15.22 -3.69
CA ARG A 54 -16.84 15.77 -2.47
C ARG A 54 -16.00 15.37 -1.26
N PRO A 55 -15.53 16.31 -0.42
CA PRO A 55 -14.85 15.98 0.83
C PRO A 55 -15.66 15.02 1.69
N SER A 56 -15.00 14.06 2.31
CA SER A 56 -15.59 13.09 3.22
C SER A 56 -14.61 12.80 4.35
N SER A 57 -15.12 12.60 5.58
CA SER A 57 -14.24 12.19 6.67
C SER A 57 -13.90 10.70 6.56
N LEU A 58 -12.75 10.30 7.10
CA LEU A 58 -12.38 8.89 7.23
C LEU A 58 -13.45 8.09 7.97
N GLY A 59 -14.03 8.69 9.02
CA GLY A 59 -15.11 8.10 9.81
C GLY A 59 -16.36 7.83 8.97
N ASP A 60 -16.77 8.77 8.11
CA ASP A 60 -17.92 8.58 7.23
C ASP A 60 -17.66 7.50 6.19
N VAL A 61 -16.46 7.45 5.60
CA VAL A 61 -16.11 6.42 4.62
C VAL A 61 -16.18 5.03 5.25
N MET A 62 -15.60 4.88 6.45
CA MET A 62 -15.61 3.59 7.17
C MET A 62 -17.01 3.21 7.67
N ALA A 63 -17.77 4.17 8.22
CA ALA A 63 -19.13 3.94 8.68
C ALA A 63 -20.05 3.50 7.53
N ASN A 64 -19.94 4.13 6.36
CA ASN A 64 -20.70 3.71 5.18
C ASN A 64 -20.31 2.29 4.72
N ALA A 65 -19.02 1.95 4.74
CA ALA A 65 -18.56 0.61 4.39
C ALA A 65 -19.09 -0.46 5.37
N ALA A 66 -19.03 -0.18 6.68
CA ALA A 66 -19.46 -1.09 7.73
C ALA A 66 -20.99 -1.25 7.83
N ALA A 67 -21.77 -0.16 7.65
CA ALA A 67 -23.22 -0.19 7.76
C ALA A 67 -23.87 -1.13 6.74
N ARG A 68 -23.32 -1.22 5.52
CA ARG A 68 -23.80 -2.15 4.49
C ARG A 68 -23.61 -3.62 4.89
N ASN A 69 -22.64 -3.93 5.75
CA ASN A 69 -22.42 -5.28 6.26
C ASN A 69 -23.42 -5.67 7.37
N MET A 70 -23.80 -4.72 8.25
CA MET A 70 -24.67 -4.99 9.39
C MET A 70 -26.18 -5.09 9.04
N SER A 71 -26.60 -4.55 7.91
CA SER A 71 -28.00 -4.63 7.44
C SER A 71 -28.46 -6.07 7.13
N SER A 72 -27.54 -7.04 7.10
CA SER A 72 -27.83 -8.46 6.80
C SER A 72 -28.38 -9.26 8.00
N THR A 73 -28.29 -8.75 9.23
CA THR A 73 -28.51 -9.56 10.45
C THR A 73 -29.90 -9.42 11.08
N SER A 74 -30.77 -8.56 10.55
CA SER A 74 -32.12 -8.36 11.10
C SER A 74 -33.16 -9.14 10.30
N GLY A 75 -33.65 -10.25 10.85
CA GLY A 75 -34.51 -11.26 10.20
C GLY A 75 -35.93 -10.82 9.81
N HIS A 76 -36.08 -9.74 9.05
CA HIS A 76 -37.34 -9.35 8.41
C HIS A 76 -37.10 -9.17 6.92
N ASN A 77 -37.84 -9.92 6.09
CA ASN A 77 -37.85 -9.88 4.61
C ASN A 77 -37.23 -8.62 3.98
N VAL A 78 -35.94 -8.69 3.62
CA VAL A 78 -35.30 -7.70 2.76
C VAL A 78 -35.13 -8.31 1.37
N SER A 79 -36.10 -8.06 0.51
CA SER A 79 -35.95 -8.17 -0.94
C SER A 79 -35.08 -7.01 -1.45
N SER A 80 -33.78 -7.08 -1.17
CA SER A 80 -32.69 -6.52 -1.98
C SER A 80 -31.38 -7.01 -1.34
N ALA A 81 -30.46 -7.52 -2.15
CA ALA A 81 -29.27 -8.24 -1.69
C ALA A 81 -28.55 -7.52 -0.53
N SER A 82 -28.27 -8.25 0.55
CA SER A 82 -27.32 -7.84 1.58
C SER A 82 -25.97 -7.59 0.93
N ALA A 83 -25.68 -6.33 0.58
CA ALA A 83 -24.46 -5.98 -0.11
C ALA A 83 -23.31 -5.99 0.90
N ASN A 84 -22.60 -7.12 0.99
CA ASN A 84 -21.32 -7.16 1.69
C ASN A 84 -20.35 -6.19 0.99
N THR A 85 -19.90 -5.16 1.70
CA THR A 85 -18.87 -4.25 1.21
C THR A 85 -17.52 -4.94 1.28
N VAL A 86 -16.80 -4.91 0.17
CA VAL A 86 -15.38 -5.22 0.10
C VAL A 86 -14.62 -3.99 -0.38
N VAL A 87 -13.55 -3.64 0.32
CA VAL A 87 -12.65 -2.55 -0.07
C VAL A 87 -11.53 -3.12 -0.93
N LEU A 88 -11.27 -2.47 -2.06
CA LEU A 88 -10.12 -2.77 -2.92
C LEU A 88 -9.11 -1.62 -2.80
N PRO A 89 -8.11 -1.73 -1.91
CA PRO A 89 -7.10 -0.69 -1.74
C PRO A 89 -6.18 -0.64 -2.97
N LEU A 90 -6.17 0.51 -3.66
CA LEU A 90 -5.32 0.77 -4.83
C LEU A 90 -4.35 1.93 -4.55
N LEU A 91 -3.81 1.92 -3.33
CA LEU A 91 -2.85 2.90 -2.82
C LEU A 91 -1.43 2.34 -2.99
N HIS A 92 -0.49 3.21 -3.34
CA HIS A 92 0.91 2.84 -3.48
C HIS A 92 1.78 3.56 -2.46
N GLY A 93 2.85 2.89 -2.01
CA GLY A 93 3.80 3.44 -1.05
C GLY A 93 3.32 3.40 0.41
N PRO A 94 3.94 4.23 1.28
CA PRO A 94 3.61 4.29 2.69
C PRO A 94 2.12 4.49 2.94
N MET A 95 1.63 3.92 4.03
CA MET A 95 0.22 3.84 4.44
C MET A 95 -0.70 3.01 3.54
N GLY A 96 -0.36 2.78 2.26
CA GLY A 96 -1.14 1.95 1.34
C GLY A 96 -0.72 0.48 1.33
N GLU A 97 0.60 0.24 1.40
CA GLU A 97 1.22 -1.09 1.22
C GLU A 97 1.86 -1.62 2.52
N ASP A 98 1.94 -0.81 3.58
CA ASP A 98 2.68 -1.11 4.82
C ASP A 98 1.83 -1.69 5.97
N GLY A 99 0.56 -1.97 5.73
CA GLY A 99 -0.37 -2.47 6.75
C GLY A 99 -1.23 -1.40 7.41
N THR A 100 -0.97 -0.11 7.19
CA THR A 100 -1.71 0.98 7.87
C THR A 100 -3.19 1.00 7.48
N VAL A 101 -3.49 1.07 6.17
CA VAL A 101 -4.90 1.07 5.69
C VAL A 101 -5.57 -0.27 5.97
N GLN A 102 -4.83 -1.37 5.94
CA GLN A 102 -5.35 -2.70 6.29
C GLN A 102 -5.77 -2.76 7.76
N GLY A 103 -4.98 -2.20 8.67
CA GLY A 103 -5.32 -2.14 10.10
C GLY A 103 -6.55 -1.28 10.37
N LEU A 104 -6.71 -0.17 9.64
CA LEU A 104 -7.93 0.62 9.68
C LEU A 104 -9.16 -0.21 9.27
N LEU A 105 -9.05 -0.99 8.19
CA LEU A 105 -10.15 -1.82 7.68
C LEU A 105 -10.47 -2.99 8.61
N ASP A 106 -9.45 -3.61 9.22
CA ASP A 106 -9.61 -4.64 10.26
C ASP A 106 -10.41 -4.09 11.45
N LEU A 107 -10.04 -2.90 11.96
CA LEU A 107 -10.75 -2.23 13.07
C LEU A 107 -12.19 -1.86 12.71
N ALA A 108 -12.46 -1.53 11.45
CA ALA A 108 -13.79 -1.22 10.96
C ALA A 108 -14.65 -2.46 10.65
N HIS A 109 -14.10 -3.68 10.81
CA HIS A 109 -14.74 -4.93 10.40
C HIS A 109 -15.21 -4.92 8.92
N VAL A 110 -14.37 -4.36 8.04
CA VAL A 110 -14.63 -4.28 6.60
C VAL A 110 -13.70 -5.23 5.87
N ALA A 111 -14.27 -6.14 5.07
CA ALA A 111 -13.47 -7.02 4.23
C ALA A 111 -12.68 -6.22 3.18
N TYR A 112 -11.46 -6.66 2.86
CA TYR A 112 -10.66 -6.05 1.80
C TYR A 112 -9.85 -7.07 1.01
N VAL A 113 -9.46 -6.65 -0.19
CA VAL A 113 -8.63 -7.43 -1.10
C VAL A 113 -7.15 -7.15 -0.82
N GLY A 114 -6.34 -8.21 -0.80
CA GLY A 114 -4.88 -8.13 -0.67
C GLY A 114 -4.35 -8.86 0.57
N ALA A 115 -3.09 -8.61 0.90
CA ALA A 115 -2.49 -9.12 2.13
C ALA A 115 -3.07 -8.40 3.35
N GLY A 116 -3.19 -9.10 4.47
CA GLY A 116 -3.55 -8.51 5.77
C GLY A 116 -2.41 -7.71 6.39
N VAL A 117 -2.64 -7.12 7.57
CA VAL A 117 -1.69 -6.21 8.26
C VAL A 117 -0.27 -6.76 8.34
N LEU A 118 -0.10 -7.99 8.86
CA LEU A 118 1.23 -8.59 9.01
C LEU A 118 1.93 -8.80 7.67
N GLY A 119 1.20 -9.33 6.67
CA GLY A 119 1.76 -9.59 5.35
C GLY A 119 2.22 -8.32 4.68
N SER A 120 1.42 -7.25 4.75
CA SER A 120 1.74 -5.93 4.22
C SER A 120 2.95 -5.31 4.93
N ALA A 121 2.95 -5.26 6.27
CA ALA A 121 4.04 -4.69 7.06
C ALA A 121 5.38 -5.41 6.83
N VAL A 122 5.37 -6.75 6.86
CA VAL A 122 6.57 -7.56 6.62
C VAL A 122 7.10 -7.37 5.20
N SER A 123 6.21 -7.35 4.20
CA SER A 123 6.58 -7.25 2.78
C SER A 123 7.09 -5.86 2.39
N MET A 124 6.61 -4.81 3.08
CA MET A 124 7.04 -3.42 2.81
C MET A 124 8.45 -3.13 3.35
N ASP A 125 8.80 -3.71 4.50
CA ASP A 125 10.16 -3.59 5.07
C ASP A 125 11.09 -4.66 4.46
N LYS A 126 11.99 -4.21 3.59
CA LYS A 126 12.97 -5.10 2.93
C LYS A 126 13.88 -5.82 3.92
N ALA A 127 14.29 -5.20 5.01
CA ALA A 127 15.16 -5.85 5.99
C ALA A 127 14.39 -6.96 6.71
N THR A 128 13.15 -6.69 7.09
CA THR A 128 12.28 -7.66 7.77
C THR A 128 11.87 -8.80 6.83
N THR A 129 11.43 -8.50 5.60
CA THR A 129 11.18 -9.50 4.54
C THR A 129 12.37 -10.45 4.40
N LYS A 130 13.59 -9.90 4.25
CA LYS A 130 14.79 -10.70 4.07
C LYS A 130 15.10 -11.58 5.28
N ARG A 131 14.86 -11.12 6.50
CA ARG A 131 15.02 -11.96 7.71
C ARG A 131 14.02 -13.13 7.72
N VAL A 132 12.76 -12.88 7.39
CA VAL A 132 11.72 -13.92 7.33
C VAL A 132 12.05 -14.95 6.25
N LEU A 133 12.40 -14.51 5.04
CA LEU A 133 12.80 -15.41 3.96
C LEU A 133 14.03 -16.26 4.33
N ALA A 134 15.00 -15.69 5.07
CA ALA A 134 16.17 -16.43 5.51
C ALA A 134 15.82 -17.53 6.53
N ALA A 135 14.89 -17.26 7.45
CA ALA A 135 14.42 -18.25 8.42
C ALA A 135 13.77 -19.46 7.73
N GLU A 136 13.10 -19.23 6.61
CA GLU A 136 12.49 -20.28 5.78
C GLU A 136 13.44 -20.86 4.71
N ASN A 137 14.75 -20.56 4.79
CA ASN A 137 15.77 -21.03 3.85
C ASN A 137 15.51 -20.66 2.38
N ILE A 138 14.80 -19.55 2.12
CA ILE A 138 14.55 -19.06 0.77
C ILE A 138 15.79 -18.30 0.26
N PRO A 139 16.39 -18.71 -0.90
CA PRO A 139 17.57 -18.06 -1.45
C PRO A 139 17.34 -16.58 -1.76
N GLN A 140 18.30 -15.73 -1.38
CA GLN A 140 18.24 -14.29 -1.57
C GLN A 140 19.64 -13.64 -1.57
N PRO A 141 19.79 -12.42 -2.13
CA PRO A 141 21.03 -11.68 -2.02
C PRO A 141 21.40 -11.38 -0.56
N LYS A 142 22.68 -11.56 -0.22
CA LYS A 142 23.26 -11.11 1.05
C LYS A 142 22.95 -9.63 1.27
N PHE A 143 22.71 -9.24 2.51
CA PHE A 143 22.39 -7.87 2.85
C PHE A 143 22.90 -7.51 4.24
N VAL A 144 23.04 -6.20 4.48
CA VAL A 144 23.23 -5.59 5.80
C VAL A 144 22.16 -4.51 5.92
N ALA A 145 21.45 -4.49 7.04
CA ALA A 145 20.49 -3.43 7.36
C ALA A 145 21.15 -2.46 8.34
N LEU A 146 21.14 -1.18 7.99
CA LEU A 146 21.70 -0.10 8.80
C LEU A 146 20.59 0.83 9.26
N ARG A 147 20.76 1.41 10.44
CA ARG A 147 19.92 2.49 10.97
C ARG A 147 20.70 3.80 10.93
N GLU A 148 20.02 4.91 11.19
CA GLU A 148 20.60 6.26 11.08
C GLU A 148 21.84 6.47 11.96
N ASP A 149 21.89 5.86 13.15
CA ASP A 149 23.06 5.87 14.04
C ASP A 149 24.31 5.25 13.39
N ALA A 150 24.13 4.18 12.62
CA ALA A 150 25.19 3.52 11.86
C ALA A 150 25.65 4.30 10.63
N ILE A 151 24.78 5.15 10.08
CA ILE A 151 25.08 6.03 8.95
C ILE A 151 25.81 7.29 9.43
N THR A 152 25.39 7.86 10.54
CA THR A 152 25.91 9.12 11.11
C THR A 152 27.21 8.93 11.92
N GLY A 153 27.69 7.69 12.09
CA GLY A 153 28.97 7.39 12.71
C GLY A 153 28.94 7.35 14.24
N ALA A 154 27.81 6.97 14.84
CA ALA A 154 27.73 6.75 16.28
C ALA A 154 28.73 5.65 16.72
N ALA A 155 29.47 5.90 17.80
CA ALA A 155 30.50 4.99 18.28
C ALA A 155 29.95 3.57 18.54
N GLY A 156 30.59 2.55 17.96
CA GLY A 156 30.21 1.13 18.15
C GLY A 156 29.21 0.57 17.13
N SER A 157 28.78 1.36 16.14
CA SER A 157 27.91 0.89 15.06
C SER A 157 28.70 0.31 13.87
N THR A 158 28.16 -0.71 13.20
CA THR A 158 28.70 -1.18 11.91
C THR A 158 28.50 -0.08 10.87
N ASN A 159 29.58 0.56 10.45
CA ASN A 159 29.47 1.63 9.46
C ASN A 159 29.28 1.07 8.04
N ILE A 160 28.99 1.95 7.09
CA ILE A 160 28.76 1.58 5.69
C ILE A 160 29.98 0.86 5.07
N SER A 161 31.20 1.23 5.44
CA SER A 161 32.44 0.61 4.94
C SER A 161 32.57 -0.86 5.36
N ASP A 162 32.19 -1.19 6.59
CA ASP A 162 32.17 -2.58 7.08
C ASP A 162 31.13 -3.40 6.31
N ALA A 163 29.96 -2.82 6.04
CA ALA A 163 28.91 -3.45 5.25
C ALA A 163 29.38 -3.73 3.81
N VAL A 164 30.07 -2.77 3.17
CA VAL A 164 30.66 -2.94 1.82
C VAL A 164 31.71 -4.05 1.82
N THR A 165 32.58 -4.08 2.83
CA THR A 165 33.61 -5.13 2.98
C THR A 165 32.98 -6.51 3.11
N LYS A 166 31.89 -6.64 3.88
CA LYS A 166 31.19 -7.91 4.09
C LYS A 166 30.43 -8.40 2.84
N LEU A 167 29.84 -7.48 2.09
CA LEU A 167 29.00 -7.81 0.92
C LEU A 167 29.80 -7.98 -0.37
N GLY A 168 30.91 -7.27 -0.51
CA GLY A 168 31.66 -7.16 -1.75
C GLY A 168 31.01 -6.18 -2.74
N LEU A 169 31.81 -5.61 -3.63
CA LEU A 169 31.36 -4.64 -4.63
C LEU A 169 30.97 -5.33 -5.95
N PRO A 170 30.02 -4.75 -6.72
CA PRO A 170 29.23 -3.57 -6.38
C PRO A 170 28.09 -3.88 -5.39
N VAL A 171 27.69 -2.89 -4.60
CA VAL A 171 26.52 -2.98 -3.70
C VAL A 171 25.35 -2.15 -4.21
N PHE A 172 24.14 -2.49 -3.76
CA PHE A 172 22.95 -1.66 -3.97
C PHE A 172 22.48 -1.09 -2.64
N VAL A 173 22.40 0.23 -2.54
CA VAL A 173 21.89 0.96 -1.38
C VAL A 173 20.43 1.33 -1.64
N LYS A 174 19.53 1.03 -0.69
CA LYS A 174 18.08 1.22 -0.82
C LYS A 174 17.44 1.49 0.54
N PRO A 175 16.47 2.42 0.66
CA PRO A 175 15.64 2.53 1.84
C PRO A 175 14.84 1.24 2.09
N ALA A 176 14.76 0.84 3.36
CA ALA A 176 14.03 -0.37 3.76
C ALA A 176 12.55 -0.29 3.38
N ASN A 177 11.91 0.86 3.62
CA ASN A 177 10.44 1.01 3.64
C ASN A 177 9.88 1.90 2.52
N MET A 178 10.56 1.98 1.38
CA MET A 178 10.07 2.73 0.20
C MET A 178 9.91 1.83 -1.03
N GLY A 179 9.12 2.27 -2.01
CA GLY A 179 8.94 1.56 -3.28
C GLY A 179 10.27 1.36 -4.04
N SER A 180 10.28 0.40 -4.97
CA SER A 180 11.49 -0.09 -5.65
C SER A 180 12.26 0.95 -6.48
N SER A 181 11.68 2.11 -6.74
CA SER A 181 12.22 3.12 -7.66
C SER A 181 12.70 4.40 -6.96
N VAL A 182 12.56 4.51 -5.64
CA VAL A 182 12.92 5.71 -4.88
C VAL A 182 14.08 5.40 -3.94
N GLY A 183 15.15 6.19 -4.01
CA GLY A 183 16.33 6.06 -3.15
C GLY A 183 17.21 4.84 -3.44
N VAL A 184 17.10 4.24 -4.63
CA VAL A 184 17.93 3.08 -5.00
C VAL A 184 19.17 3.55 -5.77
N ALA A 185 20.36 3.21 -5.26
CA ALA A 185 21.62 3.49 -5.93
C ALA A 185 22.49 2.23 -6.05
N LYS A 186 23.25 2.14 -7.14
CA LYS A 186 24.31 1.13 -7.30
C LYS A 186 25.64 1.80 -7.01
N ALA A 187 26.35 1.35 -5.99
CA ALA A 187 27.65 1.85 -5.59
C ALA A 187 28.76 0.88 -5.99
N LYS A 188 29.80 1.42 -6.62
CA LYS A 188 31.01 0.71 -7.07
C LYS A 188 32.21 0.99 -6.16
N SER A 189 32.07 1.86 -5.16
CA SER A 189 33.05 2.10 -4.11
C SER A 189 32.37 2.31 -2.75
N ALA A 190 33.15 2.35 -1.67
CA ALA A 190 32.63 2.65 -0.34
C ALA A 190 32.12 4.10 -0.24
N GLU A 191 32.80 5.03 -0.90
CA GLU A 191 32.44 6.45 -0.95
C GLU A 191 31.11 6.64 -1.68
N GLU A 192 30.91 5.95 -2.81
CA GLU A 192 29.61 5.95 -3.51
C GLU A 192 28.50 5.35 -2.64
N ALA A 193 28.80 4.34 -1.81
CA ALA A 193 27.82 3.73 -0.92
C ALA A 193 27.45 4.67 0.23
N ILE A 194 28.42 5.40 0.79
CA ILE A 194 28.19 6.43 1.82
C ILE A 194 27.37 7.58 1.26
N ALA A 195 27.69 8.06 0.05
CA ALA A 195 26.96 9.16 -0.58
C ALA A 195 25.50 8.79 -0.94
N ALA A 196 25.21 7.50 -1.07
CA ALA A 196 23.88 7.00 -1.40
C ALA A 196 22.99 6.67 -0.19
N ALA A 197 23.57 6.60 1.01
CA ALA A 197 22.87 6.25 2.25
C ALA A 197 22.28 7.50 2.93
#